data_AF-A0A091URY4-F1
#
_entry.id   AF-A0A091URY4-F1
#
_cell.length_a   1.000
_cell.length_b   1.000
_cell.length_c   1.000
_cell.angle_alpha   90.00
_cell.angle_beta   90.00
_cell.angle_gamma   90.00
#
_symmetry.space_group_name_H-M   'P 1'
#
loop_
_entity.id
_entity.type
_entity.pdbx_description
1 polymer ?
#
loop_
_entity_poly.entity_id
_entity_poly.type
_entity_poly.pdbx_seq_one_letter_code
_entity_poly.pdbx_strand_id
1 'polypeptide(L)'
;GRFRYLKECSSKSDAECTCKEGYHCSGDGCSRCDRSCSVGQENTRSGCQTCRYGTFNDQPNGSCKNWTKCFANQVLEPGTAAKDVICKYASDNPTLVTTLPTT
;
A
#
# COMPACT_ATOMS: atom_id res chain seq x y z
N GLY A 1 -24.94 2.51 -6.72
CA GLY A 1 -23.69 1.86 -7.19
C GLY A 1 -22.45 2.54 -6.63
N ARG A 2 -21.31 1.80 -6.62
CA ARG A 2 -19.98 2.27 -6.19
C ARG A 2 -19.22 3.04 -7.28
N PHE A 3 -19.63 2.87 -8.53
CA PHE A 3 -19.08 3.56 -9.70
C PHE A 3 -19.70 4.95 -9.90
N ARG A 4 -18.96 5.81 -10.59
CA ARG A 4 -19.38 7.08 -11.18
C ARG A 4 -18.77 7.22 -12.58
N TYR A 5 -19.40 7.98 -13.45
CA TYR A 5 -18.81 8.30 -14.76
C TYR A 5 -17.58 9.20 -14.57
N LEU A 6 -16.48 8.76 -15.15
CA LEU A 6 -15.33 9.63 -15.43
C LEU A 6 -15.54 10.34 -16.77
N LYS A 7 -16.13 9.64 -17.73
CA LYS A 7 -16.50 10.14 -19.05
C LYS A 7 -17.82 9.51 -19.48
N GLU A 8 -18.73 10.32 -19.98
CA GLU A 8 -20.01 9.83 -20.51
C GLU A 8 -19.82 9.15 -21.88
N CYS A 9 -20.77 8.28 -22.22
CA CYS A 9 -20.78 7.63 -23.52
C CYS A 9 -21.05 8.65 -24.63
N SER A 10 -20.46 8.45 -25.81
CA SER A 10 -20.75 9.22 -27.01
C SER A 10 -20.97 8.29 -28.20
N SER A 11 -21.44 8.82 -29.34
CA SER A 11 -21.60 8.04 -30.56
C SER A 11 -20.30 7.42 -31.10
N LYS A 12 -19.14 7.85 -30.60
CA LYS A 12 -17.80 7.42 -31.06
C LYS A 12 -16.98 6.71 -29.98
N SER A 13 -17.43 6.71 -28.73
CA SER A 13 -16.65 6.14 -27.62
C SER A 13 -17.56 5.64 -26.51
N ASP A 14 -17.19 4.51 -25.92
CA ASP A 14 -17.86 4.00 -24.73
C ASP A 14 -17.64 4.92 -23.52
N ALA A 15 -18.48 4.77 -22.51
CA ALA A 15 -18.33 5.49 -21.24
C ALA A 15 -17.12 4.96 -20.45
N GLU A 16 -16.43 5.85 -19.75
CA GLU A 16 -15.36 5.48 -18.83
C GLU A 16 -15.85 5.66 -17.39
N CYS A 17 -15.63 4.65 -16.56
CA CYS A 17 -16.10 4.62 -15.19
C CYS A 17 -14.93 4.74 -14.22
N THR A 18 -15.20 5.33 -13.06
CA THR A 18 -14.30 5.37 -11.91
C THR A 18 -15.08 5.13 -10.63
N CYS A 19 -14.39 5.07 -9.50
CA CYS A 19 -15.01 4.85 -8.21
C CYS A 19 -15.41 6.17 -7.53
N LYS A 20 -16.45 6.10 -6.70
CA LYS A 20 -16.83 7.19 -5.79
C LYS A 20 -15.78 7.37 -4.70
N GLU A 21 -15.80 8.52 -4.03
CA GLU A 21 -14.94 8.75 -2.87
C GLU A 21 -15.11 7.66 -1.80
N GLY A 22 -14.00 7.31 -1.15
CA GLY A 22 -13.92 6.17 -0.24
C GLY A 22 -13.70 4.81 -0.92
N TYR A 23 -13.57 4.79 -2.25
CA TYR A 23 -13.26 3.59 -3.04
C TYR A 23 -12.12 3.88 -4.03
N HIS A 24 -11.40 2.84 -4.42
CA HIS A 24 -10.38 2.89 -5.45
C HIS A 24 -10.66 1.83 -6.53
N CYS A 25 -10.20 2.11 -7.74
CA CYS A 25 -10.28 1.18 -8.85
C CYS A 25 -9.38 -0.04 -8.60
N SER A 26 -9.92 -1.24 -8.78
CA SER A 26 -9.16 -2.48 -8.74
C SER A 26 -9.57 -3.42 -9.87
N GLY A 27 -8.63 -4.27 -10.31
CA GLY A 27 -8.78 -5.09 -11.51
C GLY A 27 -8.61 -4.33 -12.82
N ASP A 28 -8.60 -5.06 -13.92
CA ASP A 28 -8.40 -4.49 -15.26
C ASP A 28 -9.51 -3.50 -15.59
N GLY A 29 -9.11 -2.32 -16.09
CA GLY A 29 -10.04 -1.27 -16.52
C GLY A 29 -10.97 -0.72 -15.43
N CYS A 30 -10.58 -0.76 -14.15
CA CYS A 30 -11.47 -0.41 -13.03
C CYS A 30 -12.76 -1.26 -13.02
N SER A 31 -12.67 -2.56 -13.31
CA SER A 31 -13.81 -3.47 -13.26
C SER A 31 -14.42 -3.63 -11.86
N ARG A 32 -13.70 -3.24 -10.80
CA ARG A 32 -14.17 -3.27 -9.41
C ARG A 32 -13.83 -1.96 -8.68
N CYS A 33 -14.68 -1.63 -7.71
CA CYS A 33 -14.45 -0.57 -6.74
C CYS A 33 -14.28 -1.16 -5.35
N ASP A 34 -13.04 -1.32 -4.94
CA ASP A 34 -12.70 -1.79 -3.61
C ASP A 34 -12.63 -0.62 -2.63
N ARG A 35 -12.92 -0.90 -1.37
CA ARG A 35 -12.93 0.13 -0.33
C ARG A 35 -11.51 0.67 -0.17
N SER A 36 -11.36 1.99 -0.13
CA SER A 36 -10.06 2.59 0.11
C SER A 36 -9.67 2.45 1.58
N CYS A 37 -8.46 1.94 1.82
CA CYS A 37 -7.90 1.77 3.15
C CYS A 37 -6.78 2.78 3.40
N SER A 38 -6.70 3.26 4.64
CA SER A 38 -5.71 4.25 5.04
C SER A 38 -4.33 3.62 5.26
N VAL A 39 -3.33 4.48 5.43
CA VAL A 39 -2.00 4.06 5.91
C VAL A 39 -2.15 3.26 7.21
N GLY A 40 -1.38 2.17 7.31
CA GLY A 40 -1.44 1.19 8.39
C GLY A 40 -2.65 0.27 8.38
N GLN A 41 -3.39 0.22 7.27
CA GLN A 41 -4.44 -0.75 7.03
C GLN A 41 -4.20 -1.49 5.73
N GLU A 42 -4.74 -2.69 5.63
CA GLU A 42 -4.83 -3.46 4.38
C GLU A 42 -6.28 -3.84 4.08
N ASN A 43 -6.58 -4.03 2.80
CA ASN A 43 -7.89 -4.50 2.39
C ASN A 43 -7.99 -6.02 2.52
N THR A 44 -8.95 -6.49 3.33
CA THR A 44 -9.22 -7.92 3.53
C THR A 44 -10.63 -8.26 3.05
N ARG A 45 -11.00 -9.55 3.09
CA ARG A 45 -12.40 -9.97 2.80
C ARG A 45 -13.43 -9.30 3.71
N SER A 46 -13.04 -8.89 4.91
CA SER A 46 -13.88 -8.19 5.89
C SER A 46 -13.79 -6.67 5.79
N GLY A 47 -13.10 -6.13 4.77
CA GLY A 47 -12.81 -4.71 4.60
C GLY A 47 -11.44 -4.31 5.15
N CYS A 48 -11.26 -3.00 5.37
CA CYS A 48 -9.99 -2.45 5.86
C CYS A 48 -9.71 -2.92 7.29
N GLN A 49 -8.58 -3.58 7.47
CA GLN A 49 -8.09 -4.06 8.77
C GLN A 49 -6.76 -3.39 9.07
N THR A 50 -6.55 -2.99 10.31
CA THR A 50 -5.26 -2.47 10.77
C THR A 50 -4.20 -3.56 10.67
N CYS A 51 -2.99 -3.18 10.27
CA CYS A 51 -1.86 -4.09 10.21
C CYS A 51 -1.64 -4.76 11.57
N ARG A 52 -1.41 -6.08 11.54
CA ARG A 52 -1.14 -6.88 12.73
C ARG A 52 0.19 -6.46 13.34
N TYR A 53 0.35 -6.73 14.62
CA TYR A 53 1.64 -6.52 15.28
C TYR A 53 2.74 -7.31 14.54
N GLY A 54 3.88 -6.67 14.27
CA GLY A 54 4.93 -7.22 13.44
C GLY A 54 4.86 -6.83 11.96
N THR A 55 3.82 -6.12 11.53
CA THR A 55 3.66 -5.64 10.15
C THR A 55 3.31 -4.15 10.08
N PHE A 56 3.58 -3.54 8.93
CA PHE A 56 3.26 -2.16 8.63
C PHE A 56 2.79 -1.99 7.18
N ASN A 57 2.05 -0.91 6.91
CA ASN A 57 1.78 -0.45 5.56
C ASN A 57 1.91 1.08 5.53
N ASP A 58 2.86 1.59 4.77
CA ASP A 58 3.18 3.01 4.63
C ASP A 58 2.38 3.70 3.51
N GLN A 59 1.55 2.97 2.76
CA GLN A 59 0.82 3.47 1.60
C GLN A 59 -0.69 3.24 1.72
N PRO A 60 -1.54 4.17 1.26
CA PRO A 60 -2.98 3.90 1.16
C PRO A 60 -3.23 2.76 0.16
N ASN A 61 -4.21 1.92 0.45
CA ASN A 61 -4.55 0.73 -0.36
C ASN A 61 -3.41 -0.28 -0.56
N GLY A 62 -2.32 -0.14 0.19
CA GLY A 62 -1.24 -1.12 0.24
C GLY A 62 -1.61 -2.37 1.04
N SER A 63 -0.68 -3.31 1.05
CA SER A 63 -0.75 -4.52 1.88
C SER A 63 0.23 -4.39 3.05
N CYS A 64 -0.10 -5.01 4.18
CA CYS A 64 0.80 -5.01 5.33
C CYS A 64 2.03 -5.89 5.05
N LYS A 65 3.22 -5.31 5.23
CA LYS A 65 4.53 -5.96 5.07
C LYS A 65 5.16 -6.20 6.42
N ASN A 66 5.99 -7.23 6.56
CA ASN A 66 6.69 -7.48 7.82
C ASN A 66 7.63 -6.33 8.17
N TRP A 67 7.75 -6.03 9.45
CA TRP A 67 8.76 -5.10 9.94
C TRP A 67 10.17 -5.61 9.61
N THR A 68 11.06 -4.67 9.34
CA THR A 68 12.50 -4.91 9.28
C THR A 68 12.99 -5.45 10.62
N LYS A 69 13.78 -6.52 10.57
CA LYS A 69 14.36 -7.15 11.76
C LYS A 69 15.71 -6.49 12.06
N CYS A 70 15.80 -5.81 13.20
CA CYS A 70 17.08 -5.33 13.72
C CYS A 70 17.76 -6.42 14.56
N PHE A 71 19.09 -6.37 14.65
CA PHE A 71 19.83 -7.12 15.68
C PHE A 71 19.42 -6.66 17.10
N ALA A 72 19.60 -7.53 18.09
CA ALA A 72 19.20 -7.25 19.47
C ALA A 72 19.75 -5.90 19.97
N ASN A 73 18.89 -5.08 20.58
CA ASN A 73 19.18 -3.73 21.08
C ASN A 73 19.56 -2.67 20.02
N GLN A 74 19.36 -2.97 18.73
CA GLN A 74 19.65 -2.05 17.62
C GLN A 74 18.41 -1.34 17.07
N VAL A 75 17.26 -1.40 17.73
CA VAL A 75 16.07 -0.63 17.34
C VAL A 75 16.25 0.83 17.79
N LEU A 76 16.18 1.77 16.84
CA LEU A 76 16.10 3.22 17.10
C LEU A 76 14.64 3.63 17.32
N GLU A 77 13.78 3.28 16.37
CA GLU A 77 12.35 3.57 16.42
C GLU A 77 11.56 2.27 16.29
N PRO A 78 10.60 2.01 17.21
CA PRO A 78 9.76 0.85 17.11
C PRO A 78 8.83 0.96 15.90
N GLY A 79 8.57 -0.18 15.26
CA GLY A 79 7.61 -0.28 14.18
C GLY A 79 6.19 0.00 14.67
N THR A 80 5.35 0.48 13.77
CA THR A 80 3.92 0.70 14.01
C THR A 80 3.13 0.07 12.87
N ALA A 81 1.79 0.12 12.95
CA ALA A 81 0.97 -0.29 11.80
C ALA A 81 1.27 0.56 10.55
N ALA A 82 1.68 1.83 10.71
CA ALA A 82 1.90 2.77 9.61
C ALA A 82 3.36 2.90 9.15
N LYS A 83 4.32 2.45 9.96
CA LYS A 83 5.75 2.68 9.74
C LYS A 83 6.57 1.45 10.09
N ASP A 84 7.64 1.23 9.34
CA ASP A 84 8.61 0.20 9.63
C ASP A 84 9.42 0.51 10.90
N VAL A 85 10.09 -0.51 11.43
CA VAL A 85 11.15 -0.38 12.44
C VAL A 85 12.37 0.31 11.81
N ILE A 86 12.97 1.26 12.53
CA ILE A 86 14.25 1.87 12.13
C ILE A 86 15.37 1.26 12.98
N CYS A 87 16.39 0.73 12.33
CA CYS A 87 17.57 0.15 12.99
C CYS A 87 18.73 1.15 13.08
N LYS A 88 19.55 1.07 14.15
CA LYS A 88 20.79 1.87 14.34
C LYS A 88 21.78 1.71 13.22
N TYR A 89 21.94 0.47 12.78
CA TYR A 89 22.73 0.10 11.62
C TYR A 89 21.77 -0.54 10.62
N ALA A 90 21.92 -0.23 9.33
CA ALA A 90 21.19 -0.96 8.30
C ALA A 90 21.45 -2.45 8.54
N SER A 91 20.38 -3.23 8.74
CA SER A 91 20.53 -4.68 8.85
C SER A 91 21.23 -5.13 7.58
N ASP A 92 22.43 -5.70 7.70
CA ASP A 92 23.12 -6.37 6.60
C ASP A 92 22.25 -7.55 6.13
N ASN A 93 21.29 -7.26 5.27
CA ASN A 93 20.73 -8.21 4.35
C ASN A 93 21.08 -7.69 2.94
N PRO A 94 21.91 -8.43 2.17
CA PRO A 94 22.42 -7.96 0.89
C PRO A 94 21.32 -8.07 -0.17
N THR A 95 20.38 -7.14 -0.17
CA THR A 95 19.42 -7.00 -1.27
C THR A 95 18.97 -5.55 -1.36
N LEU A 96 19.92 -4.69 -1.71
CA LEU A 96 19.80 -3.44 -2.49
C LEU A 96 20.94 -2.50 -2.10
N VAL A 97 22.16 -2.86 -2.50
CA VAL A 97 23.17 -1.85 -2.85
C VAL A 97 23.48 -2.07 -4.31
N THR A 98 22.64 -1.53 -5.18
CA THR A 98 23.00 -1.30 -6.58
C THR A 98 22.83 0.18 -6.87
N THR A 99 23.82 0.94 -6.44
CA THR A 99 24.32 2.09 -7.18
C THR A 99 25.79 2.19 -6.85
N LEU A 100 26.58 1.46 -7.64
CA LEU A 100 27.99 1.72 -7.82
C LEU A 100 28.09 3.10 -8.52
N PRO A 101 28.82 4.09 -7.99
CA PRO A 101 29.19 5.25 -8.79
C PRO A 101 30.26 4.81 -9.78
N THR A 102 29.92 4.82 -11.08
CA THR A 102 30.92 4.71 -12.14
C THR A 102 31.70 6.01 -12.21
N THR A 103 33.02 5.83 -12.26
CA THR A 103 34.13 6.80 -12.33
C THR A 103 33.89 8.03 -13.21
#